data_AF-A0A4Q9N0Z3-F1
#
_entry.id   AF-A0A4Q9N0Z3-F1
#
_cell.length_a   1.000
_cell.length_b   1.000
_cell.length_c   1.000
_cell.angle_alpha   90.00
_cell.angle_beta   90.00
_cell.angle_gamma   90.00
#
_symmetry.space_group_name_H-M   'P 1'
#
loop_
_entity.id
_entity.type
_entity.pdbx_description
1 polymer ?
#
loop_
_entity_poly.entity_id
_entity_poly.type
_entity_poly.pdbx_seq_one_letter_code
_entity_poly.pdbx_strand_id
1 'polypeptide(L)'
;MAFKTLLVSVLAALQVANGALIRRATCSDGTVVSDSACCALIPVIQDLQENLFDGGECGEEVHESLRLTFHDAIGISPAIAATGVFGGGGADGSIALFDDIETNFHANNGVDEIIGEQKPLIAKHNITTADFIQLAGAIGVSNCPGAPQLNVFIGRPDATQPAPDKTVPEPFDTVDSILARFQDAFSTVGGFTPAEVVALLASHTIAAADHVDPSIPGTPFDSTPELFDTQFFIETQIRGTIFPGTGGNQGEVESPLHGELRLQSDSELARDSRTACEWQSFVGNQAKLQSAFKAAFRRMSVLGHDESALIDCSELVPVPPAPASVAHLPAGVTHNDIEQACASTPFPTLPTDPGPVTSVAPVPPS
;
A
#
# COMPACT_ATOMS: atom_id res chain seq x y z
N MET A 1 -11.83 -71.11 40.50
CA MET A 1 -11.96 -69.81 41.16
C MET A 1 -11.18 -68.78 40.34
N ALA A 2 -11.83 -67.65 40.03
CA ALA A 2 -11.33 -66.46 39.35
C ALA A 2 -11.01 -66.57 37.84
N PHE A 3 -11.97 -66.16 37.01
CA PHE A 3 -11.69 -65.55 35.70
C PHE A 3 -12.24 -64.12 35.72
N LYS A 4 -11.35 -63.15 35.57
CA LYS A 4 -11.62 -61.71 35.53
C LYS A 4 -12.29 -61.35 34.21
N THR A 5 -13.44 -60.71 34.26
CA THR A 5 -14.09 -60.05 33.12
C THR A 5 -13.55 -58.63 32.99
N LEU A 6 -12.93 -58.32 31.85
CA LEU A 6 -12.52 -56.99 31.45
C LEU A 6 -13.67 -56.38 30.61
N LEU A 7 -14.36 -55.37 31.12
CA LEU A 7 -15.27 -54.55 30.31
C LEU A 7 -14.46 -53.41 29.69
N VAL A 8 -14.36 -53.39 28.37
CA VAL A 8 -13.85 -52.25 27.59
C VAL A 8 -15.06 -51.44 27.15
N SER A 9 -15.20 -50.23 27.69
CA SER A 9 -16.20 -49.25 27.28
C SER A 9 -15.65 -48.43 26.11
N VAL A 10 -16.19 -48.60 24.91
CA VAL A 10 -15.89 -47.74 23.76
C VAL A 10 -16.86 -46.55 23.81
N LEU A 11 -16.39 -45.39 24.27
CA LEU A 11 -17.08 -44.11 24.04
C LEU A 11 -16.65 -43.57 22.67
N ALA A 12 -17.58 -43.58 21.71
CA ALA A 12 -17.43 -42.84 20.47
C ALA A 12 -17.68 -41.35 20.74
N ALA A 13 -16.64 -40.53 20.61
CA ALA A 13 -16.77 -39.08 20.60
C ALA A 13 -17.23 -38.63 19.20
N LEU A 14 -18.51 -38.31 19.05
CA LEU A 14 -19.02 -37.55 17.91
C LEU A 14 -18.59 -36.09 18.10
N GLN A 15 -17.54 -35.66 17.41
CA GLN A 15 -17.29 -34.24 17.22
C GLN A 15 -18.28 -33.71 16.19
N VAL A 16 -19.30 -33.00 16.66
CA VAL A 16 -20.16 -32.20 15.79
C VAL A 16 -19.35 -30.98 15.38
N ALA A 17 -18.82 -31.00 14.16
CA ALA A 17 -18.29 -29.81 13.53
C ALA A 17 -19.48 -28.89 13.21
N ASN A 18 -19.67 -27.83 14.01
CA ASN A 18 -20.51 -26.70 13.62
C ASN A 18 -19.75 -25.93 12.52
N GLY A 19 -19.80 -26.43 11.29
CA GLY A 19 -19.49 -25.60 10.13
C GLY A 19 -20.57 -24.53 10.03
N ALA A 20 -20.26 -23.29 10.37
CA ALA A 20 -21.14 -22.17 10.07
C ALA A 20 -21.42 -22.21 8.57
N LEU A 21 -22.69 -22.39 8.19
CA LEU A 21 -23.14 -22.23 6.82
C LEU A 21 -22.93 -20.75 6.47
N ILE A 22 -21.80 -20.40 5.85
CA ILE A 22 -21.61 -19.08 5.26
C ILE A 22 -22.69 -18.96 4.18
N ARG A 23 -23.68 -18.10 4.43
CA ARG A 23 -24.78 -17.87 3.49
C ARG A 23 -24.21 -17.12 2.31
N ARG A 24 -23.97 -17.83 1.20
CA ARG A 24 -23.58 -17.21 -0.06
C ARG A 24 -24.80 -16.58 -0.73
N ALA A 25 -24.60 -15.41 -1.32
CA ALA A 25 -25.54 -14.77 -2.22
C ALA A 25 -25.06 -14.90 -3.67
N THR A 26 -26.00 -14.81 -4.62
CA THR A 26 -25.69 -14.76 -6.04
C THR A 26 -26.15 -13.41 -6.57
N CYS A 27 -25.22 -12.64 -7.10
CA CYS A 27 -25.47 -11.33 -7.69
C CYS A 27 -26.20 -11.47 -9.03
N SER A 28 -26.68 -10.35 -9.58
CA SER A 28 -27.47 -10.34 -10.82
C SER A 28 -26.72 -10.83 -12.06
N ASP A 29 -25.39 -10.75 -12.04
CA ASP A 29 -24.50 -11.24 -13.10
C ASP A 29 -24.11 -12.72 -12.93
N GLY A 30 -24.56 -13.37 -11.84
CA GLY A 30 -24.22 -14.75 -11.50
C GLY A 30 -23.00 -14.91 -10.59
N THR A 31 -22.31 -13.82 -10.26
CA THR A 31 -21.18 -13.83 -9.30
C THR A 31 -21.68 -14.28 -7.93
N VAL A 32 -20.94 -15.19 -7.30
CA VAL A 32 -21.28 -15.71 -5.97
C VAL A 32 -20.42 -14.99 -4.95
N VAL A 33 -21.09 -14.35 -3.98
CA VAL A 33 -20.45 -13.60 -2.91
C VAL A 33 -20.84 -14.15 -1.54
N SER A 34 -20.01 -13.91 -0.55
CA SER A 34 -20.17 -14.25 0.86
C SER A 34 -21.20 -13.34 1.57
N ASP A 35 -21.39 -12.10 1.11
CA ASP A 35 -22.45 -11.20 1.55
C ASP A 35 -23.10 -10.49 0.35
N SER A 36 -24.43 -10.43 0.33
CA SER A 36 -25.19 -9.76 -0.75
C SER A 36 -24.89 -8.27 -0.92
N ALA A 37 -24.38 -7.59 0.12
CA ALA A 37 -23.96 -6.19 0.03
C ALA A 37 -22.80 -6.00 -0.96
N CYS A 38 -21.92 -7.00 -1.10
CA CYS A 38 -20.79 -6.94 -2.04
C CYS A 38 -21.26 -6.86 -3.50
N CYS A 39 -22.46 -7.35 -3.84
CA CYS A 39 -22.98 -7.26 -5.21
C CYS A 39 -23.07 -5.82 -5.73
N ALA A 40 -23.21 -4.83 -4.85
CA ALA A 40 -23.23 -3.41 -5.22
C ALA A 40 -21.88 -2.92 -5.77
N LEU A 41 -20.77 -3.59 -5.45
CA LEU A 41 -19.44 -3.20 -5.89
C LEU A 41 -19.12 -3.64 -7.33
N ILE A 42 -19.81 -4.65 -7.86
CA ILE A 42 -19.56 -5.17 -9.21
C ILE A 42 -19.62 -4.05 -10.29
N PRO A 43 -20.71 -3.25 -10.38
CA PRO A 43 -20.73 -2.14 -11.33
C PRO A 43 -19.71 -1.04 -11.02
N VAL A 44 -19.32 -0.84 -9.76
CA VAL A 44 -18.27 0.13 -9.37
C VAL A 44 -16.91 -0.33 -9.88
N ILE A 45 -16.57 -1.60 -9.69
CA ILE A 45 -15.32 -2.23 -10.14
C ILE A 45 -15.23 -2.20 -11.67
N GLN A 46 -16.32 -2.48 -12.37
CA GLN A 46 -16.36 -2.37 -13.84
C GLN A 46 -16.09 -0.94 -14.31
N ASP A 47 -16.69 0.04 -13.65
CA ASP A 47 -16.51 1.46 -13.98
C ASP A 47 -15.10 1.97 -13.67
N LEU A 48 -14.52 1.54 -12.54
CA LEU A 48 -13.11 1.80 -12.19
C LEU A 48 -12.18 1.27 -13.27
N GLN A 49 -12.36 0.00 -13.66
CA GLN A 49 -11.52 -0.64 -14.67
C GLN A 49 -11.67 0.02 -16.05
N GLU A 50 -12.89 0.33 -16.48
CA GLU A 50 -13.13 0.90 -17.82
C GLU A 50 -12.78 2.38 -17.93
N ASN A 51 -13.05 3.17 -16.88
CA ASN A 51 -13.06 4.64 -16.98
C ASN A 51 -12.06 5.35 -16.06
N LEU A 52 -11.46 4.67 -15.07
CA LEU A 52 -10.40 5.26 -14.24
C LEU A 52 -9.03 4.62 -14.51
N PHE A 53 -8.99 3.33 -14.84
CA PHE A 53 -7.73 2.59 -15.02
C PHE A 53 -7.50 2.15 -16.48
N ASP A 54 -8.02 2.87 -17.46
CA ASP A 54 -7.77 2.65 -18.90
C ASP A 54 -7.94 1.21 -19.41
N GLY A 55 -8.94 0.50 -18.91
CA GLY A 55 -9.17 -0.92 -19.24
C GLY A 55 -8.33 -1.89 -18.42
N GLY A 56 -7.82 -1.46 -17.26
CA GLY A 56 -7.11 -2.27 -16.29
C GLY A 56 -5.59 -2.21 -16.38
N GLU A 57 -5.06 -1.03 -16.70
CA GLU A 57 -3.63 -0.75 -16.65
C GLU A 57 -3.16 -0.51 -15.22
N CYS A 58 -1.87 -0.76 -14.96
CA CYS A 58 -1.16 -0.30 -13.76
C CYS A 58 -0.38 0.96 -14.16
N GLY A 59 -1.11 2.07 -14.27
CA GLY A 59 -0.61 3.38 -14.69
C GLY A 59 -0.80 4.43 -13.60
N GLU A 60 -0.80 5.70 -14.00
CA GLU A 60 -0.80 6.85 -13.08
C GLU A 60 -1.98 6.81 -12.10
N GLU A 61 -3.21 6.62 -12.58
CA GLU A 61 -4.39 6.63 -11.72
C GLU A 61 -4.38 5.49 -10.70
N VAL A 62 -3.71 4.37 -11.00
CA VAL A 62 -3.49 3.29 -10.04
C VAL A 62 -2.51 3.72 -8.95
N HIS A 63 -1.39 4.35 -9.34
CA HIS A 63 -0.38 4.86 -8.41
C HIS A 63 -0.99 5.91 -7.46
N GLU A 64 -1.71 6.88 -8.03
CA GLU A 64 -2.37 7.93 -7.28
C GLU A 64 -3.51 7.38 -6.40
N SER A 65 -4.31 6.43 -6.91
CA SER A 65 -5.37 5.79 -6.11
C SER A 65 -4.80 5.02 -4.93
N LEU A 66 -3.66 4.33 -5.11
CA LEU A 66 -2.96 3.67 -4.03
C LEU A 66 -2.43 4.69 -3.00
N ARG A 67 -1.78 5.77 -3.46
CA ARG A 67 -1.33 6.87 -2.59
C ARG A 67 -2.50 7.44 -1.79
N LEU A 68 -3.64 7.72 -2.43
CA LEU A 68 -4.82 8.29 -1.78
C LEU A 68 -5.32 7.43 -0.62
N THR A 69 -5.22 6.10 -0.71
CA THR A 69 -5.60 5.21 0.41
C THR A 69 -4.80 5.47 1.69
N PHE A 70 -3.50 5.78 1.56
CA PHE A 70 -2.63 6.09 2.69
C PHE A 70 -2.92 7.47 3.25
N HIS A 71 -3.05 8.47 2.37
CA HIS A 71 -3.26 9.86 2.76
C HIS A 71 -4.62 10.05 3.47
N ASP A 72 -5.66 9.34 3.04
CA ASP A 72 -6.93 9.24 3.78
C ASP A 72 -6.70 8.54 5.14
N ALA A 73 -6.23 7.29 5.10
CA ALA A 73 -6.21 6.44 6.29
C ALA A 73 -5.32 6.95 7.43
N ILE A 74 -4.15 7.53 7.13
CA ILE A 74 -3.19 7.96 8.15
C ILE A 74 -3.59 9.28 8.83
N GLY A 75 -4.64 9.95 8.32
CA GLY A 75 -5.33 11.12 8.88
C GLY A 75 -6.06 10.85 10.20
N ILE A 76 -5.38 10.24 11.18
CA ILE A 76 -5.90 9.91 12.51
C ILE A 76 -4.79 9.98 13.55
N SER A 77 -5.06 10.59 14.70
CA SER A 77 -4.13 10.71 15.82
C SER A 77 -4.86 10.60 17.16
N PRO A 78 -4.76 9.42 17.82
CA PRO A 78 -5.17 9.25 19.21
C PRO A 78 -4.46 10.22 20.17
N ALA A 79 -3.20 10.59 19.92
CA ALA A 79 -2.48 11.59 20.70
C ALA A 79 -3.14 12.98 20.62
N ILE A 80 -3.55 13.43 19.42
CA ILE A 80 -4.32 14.68 19.27
C ILE A 80 -5.69 14.54 19.97
N ALA A 81 -6.40 13.42 19.75
CA ALA A 81 -7.69 13.14 20.37
C ALA A 81 -7.65 13.24 21.91
N ALA A 82 -6.57 12.75 22.53
CA ALA A 82 -6.38 12.81 23.98
C ALA A 82 -6.27 14.24 24.54
N THR A 83 -6.01 15.25 23.70
CA THR A 83 -6.01 16.67 24.10
C THR A 83 -7.41 17.31 24.11
N GLY A 84 -8.44 16.58 23.65
CA GLY A 84 -9.81 17.07 23.50
C GLY A 84 -10.10 17.76 22.16
N VAL A 85 -9.17 17.67 21.21
CA VAL A 85 -9.33 18.13 19.82
C VAL A 85 -9.61 16.92 18.92
N PHE A 86 -10.42 17.06 17.87
CA PHE A 86 -10.63 15.96 16.92
C PHE A 86 -9.29 15.54 16.29
N GLY A 87 -8.96 14.26 16.37
CA GLY A 87 -7.68 13.72 15.90
C GLY A 87 -7.70 13.21 14.46
N GLY A 88 -8.82 13.33 13.74
CA GLY A 88 -9.03 12.66 12.46
C GLY A 88 -9.69 11.28 12.63
N GLY A 89 -10.37 10.80 11.57
CA GLY A 89 -11.19 9.59 11.62
C GLY A 89 -10.57 8.36 10.96
N GLY A 90 -9.42 8.51 10.31
CA GLY A 90 -8.70 7.41 9.67
C GLY A 90 -9.19 7.20 8.25
N ALA A 91 -9.40 5.96 7.82
CA ALA A 91 -9.90 5.66 6.49
C ALA A 91 -11.39 6.02 6.38
N ASP A 92 -11.75 7.30 6.34
CA ASP A 92 -13.13 7.80 6.43
C ASP A 92 -13.54 8.68 5.23
N GLY A 93 -12.70 8.75 4.21
CA GLY A 93 -12.93 9.55 3.00
C GLY A 93 -12.80 11.04 3.23
N SER A 94 -12.32 11.49 4.40
CA SER A 94 -12.23 12.90 4.78
C SER A 94 -11.40 13.70 3.78
N ILE A 95 -10.32 13.12 3.26
CA ILE A 95 -9.44 13.79 2.29
C ILE A 95 -10.17 14.21 1.00
N ALA A 96 -11.18 13.45 0.57
CA ALA A 96 -11.97 13.73 -0.63
C ALA A 96 -13.27 14.50 -0.34
N LEU A 97 -13.84 14.35 0.87
CA LEU A 97 -15.05 15.05 1.32
C LEU A 97 -14.77 16.50 1.76
N PHE A 98 -13.56 16.73 2.28
CA PHE A 98 -13.04 18.03 2.72
C PHE A 98 -11.79 18.38 1.93
N ASP A 99 -11.81 18.10 0.63
CA ASP A 99 -10.66 18.32 -0.25
C ASP A 99 -10.25 19.79 -0.32
N ASP A 100 -11.20 20.72 -0.17
CA ASP A 100 -10.93 22.16 -0.06
C ASP A 100 -10.09 22.55 1.18
N ILE A 101 -9.93 21.64 2.14
CA ILE A 101 -9.09 21.80 3.33
C ILE A 101 -7.85 20.92 3.23
N GLU A 102 -8.05 19.60 3.10
CA GLU A 102 -6.97 18.63 3.32
C GLU A 102 -5.94 18.60 2.18
N THR A 103 -6.34 18.89 0.94
CA THR A 103 -5.41 18.96 -0.20
C THR A 103 -4.49 20.17 -0.14
N ASN A 104 -4.79 21.17 0.71
CA ASN A 104 -3.93 22.33 0.93
C ASN A 104 -2.82 22.07 1.96
N PHE A 105 -2.81 20.91 2.61
CA PHE A 105 -1.71 20.50 3.49
C PHE A 105 -0.50 20.12 2.65
N HIS A 106 0.69 20.55 3.05
CA HIS A 106 1.91 20.35 2.26
C HIS A 106 2.19 18.86 1.95
N ALA A 107 1.94 17.99 2.92
CA ALA A 107 2.09 16.54 2.75
C ALA A 107 1.12 15.94 1.71
N ASN A 108 0.00 16.61 1.43
CA ASN A 108 -1.03 16.16 0.49
C ASN A 108 -0.91 16.78 -0.91
N ASN A 109 0.17 17.52 -1.21
CA ASN A 109 0.37 18.11 -2.54
C ASN A 109 0.19 17.05 -3.65
N GLY A 110 -0.67 17.34 -4.63
CA GLY A 110 -0.95 16.50 -5.80
C GLY A 110 -2.01 15.40 -5.62
N VAL A 111 -2.63 15.25 -4.44
CA VAL A 111 -3.74 14.27 -4.30
C VAL A 111 -5.08 14.81 -4.84
N ASP A 112 -5.15 16.11 -5.14
CA ASP A 112 -6.36 16.77 -5.64
C ASP A 112 -6.76 16.33 -7.04
N GLU A 113 -5.79 15.95 -7.89
CA GLU A 113 -6.02 15.42 -9.24
C GLU A 113 -6.82 14.12 -9.21
N ILE A 114 -6.30 13.08 -8.56
CA ILE A 114 -7.00 11.81 -8.44
C ILE A 114 -8.33 11.91 -7.66
N ILE A 115 -8.45 12.82 -6.69
CA ILE A 115 -9.74 13.11 -6.03
C ILE A 115 -10.73 13.66 -7.05
N GLY A 116 -10.26 14.57 -7.93
CA GLY A 116 -11.03 15.11 -9.05
C GLY A 116 -11.56 14.02 -9.99
N GLU A 117 -10.71 13.05 -10.34
CA GLU A 117 -11.07 11.94 -11.24
C GLU A 117 -11.99 10.91 -10.57
N GLN A 118 -11.82 10.65 -9.27
CA GLN A 118 -12.68 9.71 -8.53
C GLN A 118 -14.07 10.30 -8.21
N LYS A 119 -14.20 11.62 -8.04
CA LYS A 119 -15.47 12.29 -7.64
C LYS A 119 -16.67 11.98 -8.54
N PRO A 120 -16.57 12.04 -9.89
CA PRO A 120 -17.67 11.67 -10.77
C PRO A 120 -18.13 10.22 -10.62
N LEU A 121 -17.19 9.29 -10.40
CA LEU A 121 -17.51 7.87 -10.19
C LEU A 121 -18.20 7.67 -8.83
N ILE A 122 -17.69 8.30 -7.77
CA ILE A 122 -18.33 8.30 -6.45
C ILE A 122 -19.79 8.80 -6.56
N ALA A 123 -20.03 9.91 -7.26
CA ALA A 123 -21.37 10.49 -7.40
C ALA A 123 -22.33 9.62 -8.25
N LYS A 124 -21.79 8.78 -9.13
CA LYS A 124 -22.57 7.87 -9.99
C LYS A 124 -23.03 6.61 -9.26
N HIS A 125 -22.29 6.17 -8.25
CA HIS A 125 -22.56 4.92 -7.53
C HIS A 125 -23.08 5.19 -6.11
N ASN A 126 -23.89 4.27 -5.58
CA ASN A 126 -24.40 4.37 -4.21
C ASN A 126 -23.43 3.72 -3.22
N ILE A 127 -22.26 4.35 -3.04
CA ILE A 127 -21.16 3.94 -2.17
C ILE A 127 -20.65 5.15 -1.39
N THR A 128 -20.15 4.94 -0.17
CA THR A 128 -19.52 6.01 0.60
C THR A 128 -18.18 6.39 -0.03
N THR A 129 -17.78 7.65 0.10
CA THR A 129 -16.45 8.11 -0.34
C THR A 129 -15.36 7.32 0.38
N ALA A 130 -15.56 7.06 1.68
CA ALA A 130 -14.66 6.23 2.50
C ALA A 130 -14.41 4.83 1.93
N ASP A 131 -15.48 4.12 1.52
CA ASP A 131 -15.34 2.80 0.93
C ASP A 131 -14.78 2.86 -0.49
N PHE A 132 -15.12 3.91 -1.26
CA PHE A 132 -14.66 4.07 -2.64
C PHE A 132 -13.13 4.22 -2.72
N ILE A 133 -12.52 5.07 -1.89
CA ILE A 133 -11.06 5.29 -1.91
C ILE A 133 -10.31 3.96 -1.69
N GLN A 134 -10.70 3.21 -0.65
CA GLN A 134 -10.04 1.94 -0.31
C GLN A 134 -10.32 0.85 -1.37
N LEU A 135 -11.51 0.86 -1.98
CA LEU A 135 -11.84 0.00 -3.12
C LEU A 135 -10.99 0.33 -4.34
N ALA A 136 -10.89 1.60 -4.73
CA ALA A 136 -10.15 2.05 -5.90
C ALA A 136 -8.67 1.66 -5.80
N GLY A 137 -8.02 1.92 -4.67
CA GLY A 137 -6.64 1.51 -4.45
C GLY A 137 -6.46 -0.02 -4.52
N ALA A 138 -7.34 -0.80 -3.90
CA ALA A 138 -7.24 -2.27 -3.94
C ALA A 138 -7.48 -2.87 -5.34
N ILE A 139 -8.41 -2.31 -6.10
CA ILE A 139 -8.72 -2.72 -7.47
C ILE A 139 -7.62 -2.28 -8.43
N GLY A 140 -7.10 -1.05 -8.30
CA GLY A 140 -5.97 -0.57 -9.11
C GLY A 140 -4.74 -1.43 -8.91
N VAL A 141 -4.33 -1.69 -7.66
CA VAL A 141 -3.19 -2.58 -7.35
C VAL A 141 -3.37 -3.98 -7.95
N SER A 142 -4.62 -4.45 -8.11
CA SER A 142 -4.85 -5.76 -8.73
C SER A 142 -4.50 -5.81 -10.22
N ASN A 143 -4.31 -4.67 -10.87
CA ASN A 143 -3.84 -4.58 -12.26
C ASN A 143 -2.32 -4.79 -12.37
N CYS A 144 -1.58 -4.52 -11.30
CA CYS A 144 -0.12 -4.52 -11.31
C CYS A 144 0.45 -5.95 -11.24
N PRO A 145 1.23 -6.41 -12.23
CA PRO A 145 1.85 -7.72 -12.20
C PRO A 145 2.73 -7.91 -10.97
N GLY A 146 2.53 -9.03 -10.26
CA GLY A 146 3.26 -9.33 -9.03
C GLY A 146 2.64 -8.79 -7.75
N ALA A 147 1.55 -8.01 -7.83
CA ALA A 147 0.88 -7.52 -6.64
C ALA A 147 0.19 -8.65 -5.87
N PRO A 148 -0.01 -8.53 -4.54
CA PRO A 148 -0.93 -9.40 -3.82
C PRO A 148 -2.38 -9.00 -4.09
N GLN A 149 -3.29 -9.97 -4.08
CA GLN A 149 -4.73 -9.69 -4.07
C GLN A 149 -5.08 -9.02 -2.74
N LEU A 150 -5.32 -7.71 -2.73
CA LEU A 150 -5.58 -6.93 -1.51
C LEU A 150 -6.95 -7.24 -0.89
N ASN A 151 -7.12 -6.85 0.37
CA ASN A 151 -8.38 -6.98 1.07
C ASN A 151 -9.25 -5.74 0.85
N VAL A 152 -10.54 -5.96 0.61
CA VAL A 152 -11.55 -4.91 0.52
C VAL A 152 -12.63 -5.19 1.54
N PHE A 153 -12.84 -4.22 2.42
CA PHE A 153 -13.96 -4.18 3.36
C PHE A 153 -14.86 -3.03 2.97
N ILE A 154 -16.17 -3.12 3.23
CA ILE A 154 -17.13 -2.02 3.06
C ILE A 154 -17.98 -1.82 4.31
N GLY A 155 -18.57 -0.64 4.44
CA GLY A 155 -19.41 -0.24 5.57
C GLY A 155 -18.87 0.97 6.34
N ARG A 156 -17.84 1.67 5.82
CA ARG A 156 -17.29 2.87 6.47
C ARG A 156 -18.28 4.02 6.35
N PRO A 157 -18.63 4.72 7.45
CA PRO A 157 -19.33 5.99 7.35
C PRO A 157 -18.41 7.06 6.77
N ASP A 158 -18.98 7.94 5.95
CA ASP A 158 -18.29 9.13 5.48
C ASP A 158 -17.96 10.08 6.64
N ALA A 159 -16.79 10.72 6.53
CA ALA A 159 -16.29 11.69 7.48
C ALA A 159 -17.27 12.85 7.72
N THR A 160 -17.22 13.40 8.93
CA THR A 160 -18.02 14.60 9.32
C THR A 160 -17.16 15.82 9.63
N GLN A 161 -15.84 15.65 9.68
CA GLN A 161 -14.84 16.68 9.93
C GLN A 161 -13.56 16.31 9.16
N PRO A 162 -12.76 17.30 8.72
CA PRO A 162 -11.47 17.04 8.10
C PRO A 162 -10.46 16.49 9.10
N ALA A 163 -9.50 15.71 8.61
CA ALA A 163 -8.33 15.33 9.38
C ALA A 163 -7.49 16.57 9.77
N PRO A 164 -6.83 16.57 10.94
CA PRO A 164 -5.85 17.59 11.27
C PRO A 164 -4.64 17.54 10.33
N ASP A 165 -4.04 18.69 10.02
CA ASP A 165 -2.75 18.76 9.33
C ASP A 165 -1.64 18.05 10.13
N LYS A 166 -0.53 17.70 9.46
CA LYS A 166 0.68 17.06 10.01
C LYS A 166 0.48 15.64 10.54
N THR A 167 -0.59 14.98 10.09
CA THR A 167 -0.82 13.55 10.32
C THR A 167 -0.21 12.66 9.24
N VAL A 168 0.08 13.22 8.06
CA VAL A 168 0.74 12.51 6.95
C VAL A 168 2.25 12.78 7.03
N PRO A 169 3.11 11.74 7.04
CA PRO A 169 4.56 11.90 7.00
C PRO A 169 5.05 12.62 5.74
N GLU A 170 6.12 13.40 5.87
CA GLU A 170 6.76 14.11 4.76
C GLU A 170 8.07 13.44 4.35
N PRO A 171 8.52 13.56 3.09
CA PRO A 171 9.71 12.87 2.61
C PRO A 171 11.02 13.33 3.29
N PHE A 172 10.98 14.45 4.01
CA PHE A 172 12.10 15.00 4.79
C PHE A 172 11.95 14.76 6.30
N ASP A 173 10.92 14.05 6.74
CA ASP A 173 10.79 13.65 8.13
C ASP A 173 11.88 12.63 8.50
N THR A 174 12.45 12.80 9.69
CA THR A 174 13.40 11.81 10.24
C THR A 174 12.71 10.46 10.46
N VAL A 175 13.47 9.37 10.37
CA VAL A 175 12.99 8.01 10.73
C VAL A 175 12.29 7.97 12.09
N ASP A 176 12.80 8.70 13.09
CA ASP A 176 12.16 8.78 14.42
C ASP A 176 10.74 9.36 14.35
N SER A 177 10.55 10.43 13.59
CA SER A 177 9.25 11.08 13.39
C SER A 177 8.28 10.16 12.67
N ILE A 178 8.72 9.52 11.58
CA ILE A 178 7.90 8.60 10.79
C ILE A 178 7.44 7.43 11.65
N LEU A 179 8.37 6.73 12.33
CA LEU A 179 8.02 5.59 13.18
C LEU A 179 7.10 6.00 14.34
N ALA A 180 7.29 7.18 14.94
CA ALA A 180 6.41 7.71 15.97
C ALA A 180 5.00 8.03 15.43
N ARG A 181 4.90 8.57 14.20
CA ARG A 181 3.63 8.88 13.54
C ARG A 181 2.79 7.63 13.33
N PHE A 182 3.39 6.58 12.77
CA PHE A 182 2.75 5.27 12.62
C PHE A 182 2.38 4.66 13.98
N GLN A 183 3.25 4.77 14.99
CA GLN A 183 2.94 4.26 16.32
C GLN A 183 1.74 4.96 16.96
N ASP A 184 1.60 6.28 16.77
CA ASP A 184 0.45 7.05 17.24
C ASP A 184 -0.83 6.65 16.49
N ALA A 185 -0.81 6.71 15.15
CA ALA A 185 -1.96 6.41 14.30
C ALA A 185 -2.59 5.03 14.61
N PHE A 186 -1.76 4.03 14.89
CA PHE A 186 -2.19 2.66 15.17
C PHE A 186 -2.24 2.31 16.68
N SER A 187 -2.08 3.29 17.58
CA SER A 187 -1.99 3.04 19.03
C SER A 187 -3.23 2.37 19.64
N THR A 188 -4.41 2.55 19.01
CA THR A 188 -5.68 1.92 19.44
C THR A 188 -5.84 0.47 18.97
N VAL A 189 -5.02 0.02 18.01
CA VAL A 189 -5.09 -1.31 17.38
C VAL A 189 -3.80 -2.11 17.55
N GLY A 190 -3.04 -1.84 18.61
CA GLY A 190 -1.83 -2.59 18.98
C GLY A 190 -0.52 -2.05 18.41
N GLY A 191 -0.53 -0.88 17.77
CA GLY A 191 0.65 -0.23 17.20
C GLY A 191 1.03 -0.75 15.81
N PHE A 192 1.96 -0.08 15.15
CA PHE A 192 2.45 -0.43 13.82
C PHE A 192 3.97 -0.52 13.87
N THR A 193 4.50 -1.69 13.60
CA THR A 193 5.93 -1.97 13.80
C THR A 193 6.77 -1.33 12.69
N PRO A 194 8.08 -1.07 12.93
CA PRO A 194 8.97 -0.61 11.87
C PRO A 194 8.99 -1.55 10.65
N ALA A 195 8.82 -2.86 10.86
CA ALA A 195 8.73 -3.82 9.77
C ALA A 195 7.46 -3.64 8.92
N GLU A 196 6.34 -3.29 9.55
CA GLU A 196 5.10 -2.98 8.83
C GLU A 196 5.16 -1.64 8.10
N VAL A 197 5.90 -0.65 8.61
CA VAL A 197 6.20 0.61 7.89
C VAL A 197 6.95 0.31 6.60
N VAL A 198 8.03 -0.48 6.69
CA VAL A 198 8.79 -0.92 5.51
C VAL A 198 7.91 -1.73 4.56
N ALA A 199 7.04 -2.60 5.09
CA ALA A 199 6.12 -3.37 4.27
C ALA A 199 5.11 -2.50 3.52
N LEU A 200 4.59 -1.41 4.11
CA LEU A 200 3.71 -0.46 3.40
C LEU A 200 4.44 0.32 2.31
N LEU A 201 5.71 0.68 2.54
CA LEU A 201 6.54 1.34 1.52
C LEU A 201 6.80 0.49 0.28
N ALA A 202 6.39 -0.79 0.28
CA ALA A 202 6.28 -1.57 -0.95
C ALA A 202 5.36 -0.90 -1.98
N SER A 203 4.45 0.01 -1.59
CA SER A 203 3.70 0.84 -2.55
C SER A 203 4.60 1.66 -3.47
N HIS A 204 5.81 2.02 -3.04
CA HIS A 204 6.74 2.82 -3.86
C HIS A 204 7.33 2.06 -5.05
N THR A 205 7.12 0.74 -5.16
CA THR A 205 7.48 -0.02 -6.37
C THR A 205 6.54 0.24 -7.55
N ILE A 206 5.35 0.78 -7.29
CA ILE A 206 4.36 1.18 -8.30
C ILE A 206 3.96 2.63 -8.10
N ALA A 207 4.94 3.52 -8.20
CA ALA A 207 4.77 4.93 -7.89
C ALA A 207 5.78 5.83 -8.59
N ALA A 208 5.38 7.09 -8.73
CA ALA A 208 6.22 8.20 -9.18
C ALA A 208 5.97 9.46 -8.35
N ALA A 209 6.81 10.48 -8.56
CA ALA A 209 6.70 11.77 -7.91
C ALA A 209 6.53 12.91 -8.93
N ASP A 210 5.53 13.75 -8.70
CA ASP A 210 5.25 14.94 -9.54
C ASP A 210 5.73 16.26 -8.94
N HIS A 211 5.75 16.34 -7.61
CA HIS A 211 5.88 17.62 -6.90
C HIS A 211 7.15 17.73 -6.06
N VAL A 212 7.96 16.67 -5.95
CA VAL A 212 9.26 16.74 -5.26
C VAL A 212 10.24 17.55 -6.10
N ASP A 213 10.41 17.20 -7.38
CA ASP A 213 11.06 18.04 -8.38
C ASP A 213 10.04 18.43 -9.48
N PRO A 214 9.48 19.65 -9.42
CA PRO A 214 8.50 20.11 -10.41
C PRO A 214 9.01 20.22 -11.85
N SER A 215 10.31 20.07 -12.11
CA SER A 215 10.87 20.11 -13.47
C SER A 215 10.78 18.78 -14.21
N ILE A 216 10.48 17.68 -13.50
CA ILE A 216 10.45 16.31 -14.00
C ILE A 216 9.28 15.52 -13.34
N PRO A 217 8.02 15.91 -13.56
CA PRO A 217 6.89 15.15 -13.05
C PRO A 217 6.84 13.73 -13.64
N GLY A 218 6.20 12.81 -12.92
CA GLY A 218 6.13 11.39 -13.26
C GLY A 218 7.45 10.64 -13.06
N THR A 219 8.41 11.15 -12.27
CA THR A 219 9.68 10.44 -12.07
C THR A 219 9.51 9.29 -11.07
N PRO A 220 9.74 8.03 -11.46
CA PRO A 220 9.50 6.86 -10.62
C PRO A 220 10.53 6.68 -9.50
N PHE A 221 10.14 5.91 -8.47
CA PHE A 221 11.03 5.57 -7.35
C PHE A 221 11.88 4.31 -7.58
N ASP A 222 11.57 3.54 -8.62
CA ASP A 222 12.39 2.43 -9.10
C ASP A 222 12.33 2.33 -10.63
N SER A 223 13.07 1.38 -11.20
CA SER A 223 13.18 1.20 -12.65
C SER A 223 11.99 0.49 -13.31
N THR A 224 11.00 0.03 -12.54
CA THR A 224 9.86 -0.78 -12.99
C THR A 224 8.54 -0.32 -12.35
N PRO A 225 8.13 0.95 -12.51
CA PRO A 225 6.99 1.53 -11.80
C PRO A 225 5.63 0.89 -12.14
N GLU A 226 5.54 0.05 -13.16
CA GLU A 226 4.34 -0.71 -13.50
C GLU A 226 4.30 -2.14 -12.90
N LEU A 227 5.37 -2.56 -12.21
CA LEU A 227 5.54 -3.92 -11.69
C LEU A 227 5.62 -3.90 -10.17
N PHE A 228 4.75 -4.67 -9.51
CA PHE A 228 4.85 -4.83 -8.07
C PHE A 228 5.94 -5.84 -7.72
N ASP A 229 7.18 -5.38 -7.61
CA ASP A 229 8.36 -6.22 -7.42
C ASP A 229 9.30 -5.72 -6.30
N THR A 230 10.56 -6.15 -6.32
CA THR A 230 11.52 -5.84 -5.26
C THR A 230 12.57 -4.80 -5.67
N GLN A 231 12.44 -4.18 -6.85
CA GLN A 231 13.42 -3.24 -7.41
C GLN A 231 13.55 -1.99 -6.56
N PHE A 232 12.45 -1.40 -6.09
CA PHE A 232 12.50 -0.32 -5.11
C PHE A 232 13.42 -0.62 -3.91
N PHE A 233 13.32 -1.80 -3.30
CA PHE A 233 14.16 -2.17 -2.16
C PHE A 233 15.63 -2.41 -2.53
N ILE A 234 15.90 -2.79 -3.78
CA ILE A 234 17.25 -3.01 -4.31
C ILE A 234 17.89 -1.66 -4.64
N GLU A 235 17.19 -0.83 -5.39
CA GLU A 235 17.71 0.39 -6.00
C GLU A 235 17.94 1.48 -4.96
N THR A 236 17.06 1.59 -3.97
CA THR A 236 17.28 2.46 -2.79
C THR A 236 18.53 2.11 -1.97
N GLN A 237 19.01 0.86 -2.03
CA GLN A 237 20.24 0.43 -1.36
C GLN A 237 21.51 0.77 -2.18
N ILE A 238 21.39 1.12 -3.46
CA ILE A 238 22.51 1.55 -4.29
C ILE A 238 22.95 2.97 -3.87
N ARG A 239 24.25 3.24 -3.86
CA ARG A 239 24.81 4.58 -3.64
C ARG A 239 24.17 5.58 -4.59
N GLY A 240 23.59 6.64 -4.03
CA GLY A 240 23.14 7.80 -4.81
C GLY A 240 24.33 8.51 -5.45
N THR A 241 24.21 8.91 -6.71
CA THR A 241 25.28 9.59 -7.44
C THR A 241 24.82 10.79 -8.27
N ILE A 242 23.50 10.94 -8.48
CA ILE A 242 22.93 11.99 -9.32
C ILE A 242 21.56 12.43 -8.78
N PHE A 243 21.13 13.65 -9.13
CA PHE A 243 19.72 14.02 -9.12
C PHE A 243 19.19 13.86 -10.57
N PRO A 244 18.02 13.24 -10.78
CA PRO A 244 17.48 13.02 -12.13
C PRO A 244 17.10 14.33 -12.84
N GLY A 245 16.75 15.37 -12.07
CA GLY A 245 16.41 16.71 -12.55
C GLY A 245 17.33 17.78 -11.96
N THR A 246 16.76 18.62 -11.11
CA THR A 246 17.45 19.67 -10.35
C THR A 246 17.84 19.16 -8.97
N GLY A 247 18.94 19.70 -8.41
CA GLY A 247 19.33 19.41 -7.03
C GLY A 247 18.84 20.47 -6.06
N GLY A 248 18.67 20.09 -4.79
CA GLY A 248 18.29 21.02 -3.70
C GLY A 248 16.79 21.09 -3.42
N ASN A 249 15.99 20.14 -3.94
CA ASN A 249 14.59 19.98 -3.59
C ASN A 249 14.46 19.37 -2.18
N GLN A 250 13.49 19.85 -1.40
CA GLN A 250 13.33 19.40 -0.02
C GLN A 250 12.79 17.96 0.02
N GLY A 251 13.46 17.08 0.75
CA GLY A 251 13.08 15.67 0.83
C GLY A 251 13.57 14.82 -0.34
N GLU A 252 14.36 15.36 -1.25
CA GLU A 252 15.05 14.60 -2.32
C GLU A 252 16.53 14.38 -1.97
N VAL A 253 17.04 13.20 -2.28
CA VAL A 253 18.47 12.87 -2.23
C VAL A 253 18.92 12.24 -3.55
N GLU A 254 20.23 12.16 -3.76
CA GLU A 254 20.77 11.53 -4.98
C GLU A 254 20.26 10.08 -5.14
N SER A 255 19.79 9.78 -6.35
CA SER A 255 19.39 8.46 -6.82
C SER A 255 20.55 7.77 -7.56
N PRO A 256 20.44 6.46 -7.84
CA PRO A 256 21.49 5.68 -8.49
C PRO A 256 21.37 5.66 -10.03
N LEU A 257 20.17 5.95 -10.58
CA LEU A 257 19.87 5.86 -12.00
C LEU A 257 19.33 7.18 -12.56
N HIS A 258 19.62 7.42 -13.85
CA HIS A 258 18.99 8.52 -14.55
C HIS A 258 17.50 8.25 -14.70
N GLY A 259 16.66 9.25 -14.44
CA GLY A 259 15.20 9.10 -14.50
C GLY A 259 14.58 8.37 -13.31
N GLU A 260 15.34 8.06 -12.26
CA GLU A 260 14.83 7.57 -10.98
C GLU A 260 14.98 8.68 -9.93
N LEU A 261 13.96 8.93 -9.12
CA LEU A 261 14.01 9.86 -8.00
C LEU A 261 14.10 9.11 -6.68
N ARG A 262 14.82 9.67 -5.69
CA ARG A 262 14.91 9.08 -4.36
C ARG A 262 14.49 10.04 -3.27
N LEU A 263 13.50 9.64 -2.48
CA LEU A 263 13.09 10.37 -1.28
C LEU A 263 14.13 10.20 -0.16
N GLN A 264 14.34 11.26 0.61
CA GLN A 264 15.23 11.24 1.78
C GLN A 264 14.76 10.21 2.81
N SER A 265 13.46 10.17 3.11
CA SER A 265 12.84 9.22 4.02
C SER A 265 13.14 7.76 3.66
N ASP A 266 13.03 7.42 2.37
CA ASP A 266 13.28 6.06 1.89
C ASP A 266 14.76 5.69 1.98
N SER A 267 15.64 6.63 1.61
CA SER A 267 17.08 6.46 1.75
C SER A 267 17.51 6.20 3.20
N GLU A 268 16.92 6.94 4.14
CA GLU A 268 17.18 6.81 5.58
C GLU A 268 16.57 5.53 6.15
N LEU A 269 15.33 5.18 5.81
CA LEU A 269 14.67 3.94 6.26
C LEU A 269 15.38 2.69 5.73
N ALA A 270 15.93 2.73 4.52
CA ALA A 270 16.77 1.65 3.97
C ALA A 270 18.09 1.45 4.75
N ARG A 271 18.51 2.44 5.55
CA ARG A 271 19.81 2.46 6.24
C ARG A 271 19.72 2.49 7.77
N ASP A 272 18.56 2.79 8.34
CA ASP A 272 18.36 2.82 9.79
C ASP A 272 18.39 1.40 10.40
N SER A 273 19.10 1.23 11.52
CA SER A 273 19.27 -0.05 12.20
C SER A 273 17.96 -0.77 12.59
N ARG A 274 16.84 -0.05 12.72
CA ARG A 274 15.52 -0.58 13.08
C ARG A 274 14.76 -1.15 11.89
N THR A 275 15.10 -0.73 10.67
CA THR A 275 14.34 -1.01 9.44
C THR A 275 15.18 -1.66 8.35
N ALA A 276 16.49 -1.40 8.28
CA ALA A 276 17.38 -1.85 7.21
C ALA A 276 17.37 -3.38 6.97
N CYS A 277 17.25 -4.18 8.03
CA CYS A 277 17.17 -5.63 7.85
C CYS A 277 15.81 -6.10 7.31
N GLU A 278 14.72 -5.43 7.64
CA GLU A 278 13.43 -5.72 7.00
C GLU A 278 13.42 -5.20 5.56
N TRP A 279 14.01 -4.02 5.31
CA TRP A 279 14.19 -3.47 3.96
C TRP A 279 14.89 -4.48 3.04
N GLN A 280 16.07 -4.95 3.45
CA GLN A 280 16.83 -5.93 2.69
C GLN A 280 16.12 -7.30 2.59
N SER A 281 15.20 -7.62 3.51
CA SER A 281 14.54 -8.93 3.51
C SER A 281 13.57 -9.15 2.35
N PHE A 282 13.16 -8.06 1.68
CA PHE A 282 12.32 -8.10 0.50
C PHE A 282 13.11 -8.38 -0.77
N VAL A 283 14.41 -8.06 -0.80
CA VAL A 283 15.28 -8.26 -1.97
C VAL A 283 15.24 -9.72 -2.44
N GLY A 284 14.70 -9.95 -3.64
CA GLY A 284 14.57 -11.29 -4.23
C GLY A 284 13.55 -12.20 -3.54
N ASN A 285 12.65 -11.66 -2.71
CA ASN A 285 11.66 -12.41 -1.94
C ASN A 285 10.23 -11.93 -2.19
N GLN A 286 9.75 -12.11 -3.43
CA GLN A 286 8.41 -11.70 -3.88
C GLN A 286 7.29 -12.20 -2.95
N ALA A 287 7.36 -13.45 -2.50
CA ALA A 287 6.32 -14.02 -1.65
C ALA A 287 6.23 -13.32 -0.28
N LYS A 288 7.38 -12.95 0.30
CA LYS A 288 7.41 -12.17 1.53
C LYS A 288 6.85 -10.76 1.29
N LEU A 289 7.29 -10.10 0.22
CA LEU A 289 6.82 -8.76 -0.15
C LEU A 289 5.28 -8.72 -0.26
N GLN A 290 4.72 -9.60 -1.09
CA GLN A 290 3.27 -9.74 -1.28
C GLN A 290 2.54 -9.99 0.04
N SER A 291 3.04 -10.93 0.86
CA SER A 291 2.39 -11.28 2.13
C SER A 291 2.46 -10.14 3.14
N ALA A 292 3.59 -9.44 3.24
CA ALA A 292 3.80 -8.37 4.20
C ALA A 292 3.00 -7.12 3.82
N PHE A 293 3.08 -6.71 2.54
CA PHE A 293 2.31 -5.57 2.04
C PHE A 293 0.80 -5.81 2.19
N LYS A 294 0.29 -6.99 1.80
CA LYS A 294 -1.14 -7.32 2.00
C LYS A 294 -1.57 -7.21 3.46
N ALA A 295 -0.76 -7.72 4.38
CA ALA A 295 -1.08 -7.65 5.81
C ALA A 295 -1.06 -6.21 6.33
N ALA A 296 -0.06 -5.43 5.93
CA ALA A 296 0.10 -4.04 6.36
C ALA A 296 -0.99 -3.13 5.76
N PHE A 297 -1.29 -3.28 4.46
CA PHE A 297 -2.37 -2.58 3.76
C PHE A 297 -3.74 -2.87 4.39
N ARG A 298 -4.04 -4.14 4.72
CA ARG A 298 -5.29 -4.48 5.43
C ARG A 298 -5.45 -3.71 6.74
N ARG A 299 -4.37 -3.56 7.52
CA ARG A 299 -4.43 -2.82 8.79
C ARG A 299 -4.64 -1.32 8.56
N MET A 300 -3.98 -0.77 7.53
CA MET A 300 -4.14 0.64 7.15
C MET A 300 -5.54 0.94 6.63
N SER A 301 -6.08 0.10 5.74
CA SER A 301 -7.37 0.38 5.06
C SER A 301 -8.58 0.34 6.00
N VAL A 302 -8.44 -0.22 7.20
CA VAL A 302 -9.49 -0.24 8.24
C VAL A 302 -9.17 0.67 9.43
N LEU A 303 -8.14 1.52 9.33
CA LEU A 303 -7.76 2.40 10.42
C LEU A 303 -8.91 3.36 10.75
N GLY A 304 -9.23 3.49 12.04
CA GLY A 304 -10.40 4.25 12.52
C GLY A 304 -11.69 3.43 12.65
N HIS A 305 -11.71 2.18 12.16
CA HIS A 305 -12.90 1.34 12.14
C HIS A 305 -12.70 0.01 12.89
N ASP A 306 -13.80 -0.56 13.38
CA ASP A 306 -13.84 -1.94 13.86
C ASP A 306 -14.02 -2.87 12.65
N GLU A 307 -12.96 -3.58 12.25
CA GLU A 307 -13.01 -4.52 11.12
C GLU A 307 -14.15 -5.54 11.24
N SER A 308 -14.52 -5.95 12.47
CA SER A 308 -15.60 -6.92 12.68
C SER A 308 -17.01 -6.37 12.40
N ALA A 309 -17.13 -5.04 12.29
CA ALA A 309 -18.35 -4.35 11.90
C ALA A 309 -18.41 -4.06 10.38
N LEU A 310 -17.33 -4.33 9.64
CA LEU A 310 -17.28 -4.17 8.19
C LEU A 310 -17.61 -5.49 7.47
N ILE A 311 -17.98 -5.38 6.20
CA ILE A 311 -18.30 -6.51 5.33
C ILE A 311 -17.08 -6.80 4.45
N ASP A 312 -16.55 -8.02 4.54
CA ASP A 312 -15.44 -8.48 3.69
C ASP A 312 -15.95 -8.77 2.27
N CYS A 313 -15.53 -7.94 1.31
CA CYS A 313 -15.80 -8.10 -0.11
C CYS A 313 -14.54 -8.41 -0.91
N SER A 314 -13.47 -8.89 -0.26
CA SER A 314 -12.17 -9.17 -0.89
C SER A 314 -12.26 -10.19 -2.04
N GLU A 315 -13.30 -11.02 -2.08
CA GLU A 315 -13.53 -11.99 -3.16
C GLU A 315 -13.83 -11.34 -4.53
N LEU A 316 -14.19 -10.05 -4.55
CA LEU A 316 -14.43 -9.28 -5.77
C LEU A 316 -13.16 -8.64 -6.35
N VAL A 317 -12.07 -8.60 -5.59
CA VAL A 317 -10.79 -8.10 -6.09
C VAL A 317 -10.25 -9.10 -7.12
N PRO A 318 -9.91 -8.69 -8.36
CA PRO A 318 -9.29 -9.58 -9.34
C PRO A 318 -8.02 -10.25 -8.80
N VAL A 319 -7.72 -11.45 -9.28
CA VAL A 319 -6.42 -12.08 -9.02
C VAL A 319 -5.38 -11.32 -9.84
N PRO A 320 -4.34 -10.73 -9.22
CA PRO A 320 -3.36 -9.96 -9.97
C PRO A 320 -2.57 -10.82 -10.96
N PRO A 321 -2.05 -10.24 -12.06
CA PRO A 321 -1.15 -10.94 -12.96
C PRO A 321 0.08 -11.47 -12.21
N ALA A 322 0.64 -12.58 -12.71
CA ALA A 322 1.84 -13.16 -12.11
C ALA A 322 3.02 -12.16 -12.15
N PRO A 323 3.98 -12.25 -11.21
CA PRO A 323 5.19 -11.43 -11.25
C PRO A 323 5.87 -11.48 -12.63
N ALA A 324 6.18 -10.30 -13.18
CA ALA A 324 6.78 -10.15 -14.50
C ALA A 324 8.25 -9.68 -14.45
N SER A 325 8.83 -9.61 -13.25
CA SER A 325 10.21 -9.20 -13.00
C SER A 325 10.92 -10.17 -12.04
N VAL A 326 12.24 -10.15 -12.07
CA VAL A 326 13.11 -10.93 -11.20
C VAL A 326 14.15 -9.98 -10.63
N ALA A 327 14.42 -10.05 -9.32
CA ALA A 327 15.40 -9.20 -8.66
C ALA A 327 16.76 -9.16 -9.39
N HIS A 328 17.20 -7.96 -9.75
CA HIS A 328 18.41 -7.71 -10.52
C HIS A 328 19.06 -6.37 -10.14
N LEU A 329 20.34 -6.22 -10.46
CA LEU A 329 21.00 -4.92 -10.45
C LEU A 329 20.83 -4.29 -11.84
N PRO A 330 20.45 -3.00 -11.92
CA PRO A 330 20.39 -2.28 -13.19
C PRO A 330 21.73 -2.31 -13.94
N ALA A 331 21.68 -2.18 -15.26
CA ALA A 331 22.87 -2.21 -16.11
C ALA A 331 23.90 -1.16 -15.66
N GLY A 332 25.16 -1.57 -15.53
CA GLY A 332 26.25 -0.70 -15.05
C GLY A 332 26.41 -0.62 -13.52
N VAL A 333 25.45 -1.15 -12.76
CA VAL A 333 25.55 -1.29 -11.30
C VAL A 333 26.13 -2.64 -10.92
N THR A 334 27.00 -2.65 -9.93
CA THR A 334 27.60 -3.85 -9.36
C THR A 334 27.31 -3.96 -7.87
N HIS A 335 27.60 -5.14 -7.30
CA HIS A 335 27.47 -5.34 -5.86
C HIS A 335 28.33 -4.37 -5.01
N ASN A 336 29.38 -3.76 -5.59
CA ASN A 336 30.21 -2.79 -4.89
C ASN A 336 29.51 -1.43 -4.69
N ASP A 337 28.44 -1.18 -5.44
CA ASP A 337 27.68 0.07 -5.38
C ASP A 337 26.59 0.02 -4.30
N ILE A 338 26.34 -1.16 -3.72
CA ILE A 338 25.40 -1.35 -2.63
C ILE A 338 25.95 -0.79 -1.31
N GLU A 339 25.17 0.07 -0.67
CA GLU A 339 25.43 0.58 0.67
C GLU A 339 24.80 -0.34 1.72
N GLN A 340 25.49 -1.45 2.02
CA GLN A 340 25.06 -2.43 3.02
C GLN A 340 24.69 -1.77 4.36
N ALA A 341 23.45 -1.99 4.82
CA ALA A 341 22.98 -1.48 6.10
C ALA A 341 22.49 -2.55 7.09
N CYS A 342 21.95 -3.69 6.61
CA CYS A 342 21.58 -4.77 7.52
C CYS A 342 22.81 -5.41 8.15
N ALA A 343 22.96 -5.28 9.48
CA ALA A 343 24.13 -5.78 10.19
C ALA A 343 24.15 -7.33 10.32
N SER A 344 22.98 -7.98 10.28
CA SER A 344 22.86 -9.42 10.53
C SER A 344 23.00 -10.29 9.28
N THR A 345 22.85 -9.72 8.09
CA THR A 345 22.79 -10.50 6.85
C THR A 345 23.36 -9.67 5.70
N PRO A 346 24.39 -10.16 4.99
CA PRO A 346 24.90 -9.50 3.79
C PRO A 346 23.82 -9.37 2.71
N PHE A 347 23.89 -8.30 1.91
CA PHE A 347 23.02 -8.09 0.76
C PHE A 347 23.17 -9.27 -0.21
N PRO A 348 22.07 -9.81 -0.76
CA PRO A 348 22.14 -10.92 -1.70
C PRO A 348 22.97 -10.59 -2.94
N THR A 349 23.67 -11.57 -3.51
CA THR A 349 24.27 -11.41 -4.84
C THR A 349 23.18 -11.55 -5.89
N LEU A 350 22.97 -10.49 -6.68
CA LEU A 350 21.99 -10.43 -7.75
C LEU A 350 22.68 -10.44 -9.12
N PRO A 351 22.02 -10.93 -10.18
CA PRO A 351 22.49 -10.72 -11.54
C PRO A 351 22.45 -9.21 -11.89
N THR A 352 23.40 -8.75 -12.70
CA THR A 352 23.36 -7.41 -13.31
C THR A 352 22.81 -7.52 -14.71
N ASP A 353 21.93 -6.59 -15.08
CA ASP A 353 21.39 -6.52 -16.44
C ASP A 353 22.49 -6.30 -17.48
N PRO A 354 22.42 -7.00 -18.62
CA PRO A 354 23.40 -6.84 -19.68
C PRO A 354 23.17 -5.53 -20.43
N GLY A 355 24.25 -4.96 -20.96
CA GLY A 355 24.16 -3.81 -21.85
C GLY A 355 24.54 -2.49 -21.19
N PRO A 356 24.29 -1.36 -21.86
CA PRO A 356 24.60 -0.04 -21.33
C PRO A 356 23.57 0.39 -20.28
N VAL A 357 23.98 1.30 -19.39
CA VAL A 357 23.07 2.01 -18.48
C VAL A 357 22.01 2.74 -19.31
N THR A 358 20.74 2.62 -18.93
CA THR A 358 19.61 3.32 -19.52
C THR A 358 19.01 4.31 -18.53
N SER A 359 18.30 5.32 -19.04
CA SER A 359 17.44 6.17 -18.19
C SER A 359 16.13 5.43 -17.98
N VAL A 360 15.61 5.46 -16.76
CA VAL A 360 14.24 5.07 -16.45
C VAL A 360 13.30 6.08 -17.12
N ALA A 361 12.20 5.59 -17.67
CA ALA A 361 11.19 6.44 -18.31
C ALA A 361 10.25 7.00 -17.23
N PRO A 362 9.79 8.25 -17.38
CA PRO A 362 8.74 8.76 -16.50
C PRO A 362 7.44 7.98 -16.71
N VAL A 363 6.65 7.84 -15.65
CA VAL A 363 5.26 7.39 -15.74
C VAL A 363 4.48 8.44 -16.55
N PRO A 364 3.74 8.04 -17.60
CA PRO A 364 2.89 8.98 -18.33
C PRO A 364 1.81 9.55 -17.41
N PRO A 365 1.54 10.87 -17.46
CA PRO A 365 0.43 11.44 -16.72
C PRO A 365 -0.91 10.94 -17.28
N SER A 366 -1.95 11.02 -16.44
CA SER A 366 -3.36 10.80 -16.77
C SER A 366 -3.89 11.70 -17.91
#